data_AF-A0A7X8SI75-F1
#
_entry.id   AF-A0A7X8SI75-F1
#
_cell.length_a   1.000
_cell.length_b   1.000
_cell.length_c   1.000
_cell.angle_alpha   90.00
_cell.angle_beta   90.00
_cell.angle_gamma   90.00
#
_symmetry.space_group_name_H-M   'P 1'
#
loop_
_entity.id
_entity.type
_entity.pdbx_description
1 polymer ?
#
loop_
_entity_poly.entity_id
_entity_poly.type
_entity_poly.pdbx_seq_one_letter_code
_entity_poly.pdbx_strand_id
1 'polypeptide(L)'
;MKKYTNFLLLFFLISCGNQEQELQSYKTKLAELEATHLTLENKVKEQEIKIKTLKDVTAKWDKDALEITNKDLKAQTKKLNQTVAENAMNKQVDPENFRKSFVFSLPNEFLQAFESVSDKYKISSAMNPFYTTGYFDTDDKLDYAVFIENKQNNKQGVAVIKGSDYSKFYILGAGNTLNDGSDDLNGLLALTTLNTNLVESRGENPAPQIKSLNVISLSFTNFSSAVAYLDEGEFKLYAQAD
;
A
#
# COMPACT_ATOMS: atom_id res chain seq x y z
N MET A 1 71.33 -11.37 60.35
CA MET A 1 69.96 -11.46 59.81
C MET A 1 69.12 -10.20 60.08
N LYS A 2 69.57 -9.00 59.67
CA LYS A 2 68.77 -7.75 59.80
C LYS A 2 68.67 -6.91 58.52
N LYS A 3 69.27 -7.36 57.41
CA LYS A 3 69.33 -6.59 56.15
C LYS A 3 68.28 -7.00 55.10
N TYR A 4 67.63 -8.16 55.24
CA TYR A 4 66.63 -8.65 54.27
C TYR A 4 65.18 -8.32 54.64
N THR A 5 64.90 -7.98 55.90
CA THR A 5 63.56 -7.61 56.35
C THR A 5 63.10 -6.26 55.80
N ASN A 6 64.02 -5.31 55.57
CA ASN A 6 63.69 -4.01 54.98
C ASN A 6 63.35 -4.09 53.48
N PHE A 7 63.87 -5.08 52.75
CA PHE A 7 63.66 -5.18 51.30
C PHE A 7 62.30 -5.78 50.94
N LEU A 8 61.83 -6.76 51.74
CA LEU A 8 60.50 -7.35 51.59
C LEU A 8 59.37 -6.40 52.01
N LEU A 9 59.61 -5.53 53.00
CA LEU A 9 58.65 -4.52 53.41
C LEU A 9 58.49 -3.41 52.35
N LEU A 10 59.58 -3.06 51.65
CA LEU A 10 59.56 -2.09 50.56
C LEU A 10 58.75 -2.60 49.35
N PHE A 11 58.89 -3.88 48.99
CA PHE A 11 58.10 -4.50 47.91
C PHE A 11 56.60 -4.57 48.21
N PHE A 12 56.22 -4.84 49.46
CA PHE A 12 54.81 -4.82 49.88
C PHE A 12 54.21 -3.41 49.85
N LEU A 13 54.98 -2.39 50.25
CA LEU A 13 54.52 -0.98 50.21
C LEU A 13 54.38 -0.46 48.77
N ILE A 14 55.26 -0.88 47.85
CA ILE A 14 55.18 -0.49 46.42
C ILE A 14 54.00 -1.22 45.73
N SER A 15 53.72 -2.48 46.09
CA SER A 15 52.62 -3.26 45.52
C SER A 15 51.23 -2.78 45.96
N CYS A 16 51.06 -2.34 47.21
CA CYS A 16 49.80 -1.77 47.70
C CYS A 16 49.50 -0.38 47.11
N GLY A 17 50.51 0.47 46.93
CA GLY A 17 50.32 1.82 46.37
C GLY A 17 49.82 1.81 44.92
N ASN A 18 50.23 0.81 44.12
CA ASN A 18 49.78 0.67 42.74
C ASN A 18 48.30 0.22 42.65
N GLN A 19 47.85 -0.67 43.54
CA GLN A 19 46.46 -1.14 43.57
C GLN A 19 45.47 -0.08 44.05
N GLU A 20 45.84 0.78 45.01
CA GLU A 20 44.98 1.89 45.45
C GLU A 20 44.84 2.96 44.35
N GLN A 21 45.91 3.25 43.62
CA GLN A 21 45.88 4.18 42.49
C GLN A 21 45.02 3.66 41.34
N GLU A 22 45.13 2.36 41.00
CA GLU A 22 44.26 1.72 40.01
C GLU A 22 42.79 1.75 40.46
N LEU A 23 42.49 1.42 41.72
CA LEU A 23 41.13 1.47 42.26
C LEU A 23 40.54 2.88 42.20
N GLN A 24 41.34 3.91 42.52
CA GLN A 24 40.89 5.29 42.42
C GLN A 24 40.67 5.71 40.95
N SER A 25 41.52 5.25 40.02
CA SER A 25 41.32 5.46 38.58
C SER A 25 40.02 4.83 38.09
N TYR A 26 39.69 3.61 38.51
CA TYR A 26 38.43 2.94 38.17
C TYR A 26 37.21 3.69 38.73
N LYS A 27 37.28 4.18 39.98
CA LYS A 27 36.20 4.98 40.58
C LYS A 27 35.94 6.27 39.80
N THR A 28 37.00 6.98 39.40
CA THR A 28 36.87 8.19 38.57
C THR A 28 36.24 7.88 37.22
N LYS A 29 36.71 6.82 36.54
CA LYS A 29 36.12 6.37 35.26
C LYS A 29 34.65 5.98 35.40
N LEU A 30 34.27 5.34 36.51
CA LEU A 30 32.88 4.99 36.79
C LEU A 30 32.02 6.24 36.93
N ALA A 31 32.48 7.23 37.70
CA ALA A 31 31.77 8.50 37.89
C ALA A 31 31.65 9.32 36.58
N GLU A 32 32.70 9.33 35.76
CA GLU A 32 32.67 9.95 34.42
C GLU A 32 31.68 9.25 33.49
N LEU A 33 31.64 7.91 33.54
CA LEU A 33 30.71 7.11 32.75
C LEU A 33 29.26 7.34 33.19
N GLU A 34 28.99 7.40 34.49
CA GLU A 34 27.67 7.72 35.04
C GLU A 34 27.21 9.13 34.63
N ALA A 35 28.09 10.12 34.72
CA ALA A 35 27.79 11.49 34.27
C ALA A 35 27.51 11.55 32.76
N THR A 36 28.27 10.79 31.97
CA THR A 36 28.06 10.69 30.52
C THR A 36 26.73 10.01 30.19
N HIS A 37 26.40 8.93 30.90
CA HIS A 37 25.13 8.22 30.76
C HIS A 37 23.95 9.13 31.06
N LEU A 38 23.97 9.85 32.18
CA LEU A 38 22.92 10.80 32.55
C LEU A 38 22.75 11.92 31.51
N THR A 39 23.87 12.41 30.95
CA THR A 39 23.85 13.42 29.90
C THR A 39 23.20 12.89 28.62
N LEU A 40 23.50 11.64 28.23
CA LEU A 40 22.90 11.00 27.07
C LEU A 40 21.41 10.74 27.26
N GLU A 41 20.99 10.25 28.44
CA GLU A 41 19.57 10.06 28.75
C GLU A 41 18.77 11.36 28.63
N ASN A 42 19.32 12.47 29.14
CA ASN A 42 18.68 13.77 29.02
C ASN A 42 18.56 14.22 27.56
N LYS A 43 19.60 14.00 26.74
CA LYS A 43 19.56 14.29 25.30
C LYS A 43 18.53 13.44 24.56
N VAL A 44 18.40 12.16 24.90
CA VAL A 44 17.38 11.27 24.31
C VAL A 44 15.98 11.78 24.64
N LYS A 45 15.70 12.11 25.91
CA LYS A 45 14.40 12.69 26.32
C LYS A 45 14.10 14.00 25.58
N GLU A 46 15.10 14.87 25.43
CA GLU A 46 14.94 16.11 24.67
C GLU A 46 14.60 15.84 23.19
N GLN A 47 15.27 14.87 22.57
CA GLN A 47 14.99 14.45 21.19
C GLN A 47 13.60 13.82 21.04
N GLU A 48 13.15 13.00 21.99
CA GLU A 48 11.80 12.42 22.00
C GLU A 48 10.73 13.51 22.01
N ILE A 49 10.90 14.55 22.83
CA ILE A 49 10.00 15.71 22.88
C ILE A 49 9.99 16.46 21.54
N LYS A 50 11.16 16.69 20.94
CA LYS A 50 11.26 17.33 19.61
C LYS A 50 10.57 16.50 18.52
N ILE A 51 10.81 15.19 18.48
CA ILE A 51 10.17 14.27 17.52
C ILE A 51 8.66 14.29 17.69
N LYS A 52 8.16 14.23 18.93
CA LYS A 52 6.72 14.31 19.22
C LYS A 52 6.12 15.62 18.72
N THR A 53 6.78 16.73 19.01
CA THR A 53 6.33 18.07 18.60
C THR A 53 6.29 18.20 17.07
N LEU A 54 7.33 17.71 16.38
CA LEU A 54 7.38 17.70 14.92
C LEU A 54 6.27 16.83 14.31
N LYS A 55 6.03 15.63 14.87
CA LYS A 55 4.93 14.74 14.43
C LYS A 55 3.56 15.39 14.55
N ASP A 56 3.30 16.08 15.66
CA ASP A 56 2.02 16.76 15.89
C ASP A 56 1.83 17.94 14.92
N VAL A 57 2.90 18.69 14.63
CA VAL A 57 2.88 19.80 13.66
C VAL A 57 2.66 19.29 12.23
N THR A 58 3.37 18.24 11.80
CA THR A 58 3.18 17.68 10.45
C THR A 58 1.79 17.09 10.27
N ALA A 59 1.29 16.33 11.26
CA ALA A 59 -0.07 15.78 11.21
C ALA A 59 -1.14 16.87 11.10
N LYS A 60 -0.94 18.03 11.76
CA LYS A 60 -1.83 19.17 11.65
C LYS A 60 -1.76 19.84 10.27
N TRP A 61 -0.56 20.08 9.76
CA TRP A 61 -0.38 20.68 8.42
C TRP A 61 -0.97 19.80 7.32
N ASP A 62 -0.78 18.48 7.41
CA ASP A 62 -1.36 17.55 6.45
C ASP A 62 -2.89 17.61 6.48
N LYS A 63 -3.50 17.65 7.68
CA LYS A 63 -4.95 17.75 7.83
C LYS A 63 -5.51 19.07 7.28
N ASP A 64 -4.93 20.20 7.67
CA ASP A 64 -5.42 21.53 7.26
C ASP A 64 -5.24 21.72 5.74
N ALA A 65 -4.11 21.29 5.17
CA ALA A 65 -3.86 21.35 3.74
C ALA A 65 -4.83 20.43 2.95
N LEU A 66 -5.11 19.23 3.45
CA LEU A 66 -6.10 18.33 2.86
C LEU A 66 -7.52 18.91 2.95
N GLU A 67 -7.89 19.55 4.06
CA GLU A 67 -9.20 20.17 4.22
C GLU A 67 -9.39 21.36 3.26
N ILE A 68 -8.37 22.20 3.12
CA ILE A 68 -8.35 23.31 2.14
C ILE A 68 -8.47 22.75 0.72
N THR A 69 -7.64 21.77 0.36
CA THR A 69 -7.65 21.16 -0.98
C THR A 69 -9.00 20.53 -1.29
N ASN A 70 -9.60 19.80 -0.33
CA ASN A 70 -10.93 19.21 -0.49
C ASN A 70 -12.03 20.26 -0.65
N LYS A 71 -11.94 21.39 0.06
CA LYS A 71 -12.87 22.51 -0.08
C LYS A 71 -12.77 23.15 -1.46
N ASP A 72 -11.55 23.38 -1.95
CA ASP A 72 -11.31 23.97 -3.26
C ASP A 72 -11.76 23.03 -4.39
N LEU A 73 -11.47 21.73 -4.29
CA LEU A 73 -11.95 20.73 -5.24
C LEU A 73 -13.48 20.67 -5.28
N LYS A 74 -14.16 20.74 -4.14
CA LYS A 74 -15.63 20.82 -4.07
C LYS A 74 -16.16 22.08 -4.76
N ALA A 75 -15.51 23.24 -4.55
CA ALA A 75 -15.89 24.48 -5.20
C ALA A 75 -15.69 24.43 -6.72
N GLN A 76 -14.57 23.90 -7.19
CA GLN A 76 -14.28 23.69 -8.61
C GLN A 76 -15.29 22.73 -9.26
N THR A 77 -15.60 21.62 -8.58
CA THR A 77 -16.60 20.65 -9.05
C THR A 77 -17.97 21.30 -9.20
N LYS A 78 -18.38 22.12 -8.23
CA LYS A 78 -19.65 22.86 -8.30
C LYS A 78 -19.68 23.82 -9.50
N LYS A 79 -18.60 24.59 -9.70
CA LYS A 79 -18.48 25.53 -10.82
C LYS A 79 -18.51 24.81 -12.18
N LEU A 80 -17.80 23.68 -12.29
CA LEU A 80 -17.80 22.86 -13.50
C LEU A 80 -19.21 22.33 -13.80
N ASN A 81 -19.91 21.79 -12.80
CA ASN A 81 -21.28 21.30 -12.96
C ASN A 81 -22.24 22.41 -13.41
N GLN A 82 -22.10 23.63 -12.87
CA GLN A 82 -22.87 24.79 -13.32
C GLN A 82 -22.57 25.14 -14.78
N THR A 83 -21.29 25.19 -15.15
CA THR A 83 -20.85 25.48 -16.52
C THR A 83 -21.38 24.44 -17.51
N VAL A 84 -21.33 23.15 -17.15
CA VAL A 84 -21.87 22.06 -17.97
C VAL A 84 -23.38 22.21 -18.13
N ALA A 85 -24.11 22.55 -17.07
CA ALA A 85 -25.56 22.78 -17.13
C ALA A 85 -25.91 23.98 -18.03
N GLU A 86 -25.17 25.09 -17.92
CA GLU A 86 -25.34 26.28 -18.77
C GLU A 86 -25.08 25.95 -20.25
N ASN A 87 -23.97 25.27 -20.54
CA ASN A 87 -23.63 24.84 -21.90
C ASN A 87 -24.66 23.87 -22.49
N ALA A 88 -25.28 23.04 -21.65
CA ALA A 88 -26.35 22.15 -22.04
C ALA A 88 -27.65 22.87 -22.36
N MET A 89 -28.05 23.85 -21.55
CA MET A 89 -29.20 24.71 -21.84
C MET A 89 -29.01 25.48 -23.16
N ASN A 90 -27.76 25.85 -23.47
CA ASN A 90 -27.40 26.52 -24.72
C ASN A 90 -27.22 25.56 -25.92
N LYS A 91 -27.51 24.26 -25.77
CA LYS A 91 -27.31 23.21 -26.79
C LYS A 91 -25.87 23.11 -27.34
N GLN A 92 -24.89 23.69 -26.65
CA GLN A 92 -23.48 23.64 -27.05
C GLN A 92 -22.83 22.32 -26.65
N VAL A 93 -23.38 21.67 -25.63
CA VAL A 93 -22.91 20.40 -25.10
C VAL A 93 -24.13 19.55 -24.78
N ASP A 94 -24.17 18.30 -25.24
CA ASP A 94 -25.16 17.35 -24.75
C ASP A 94 -24.67 16.79 -23.39
N PRO A 95 -25.38 16.98 -22.26
CA PRO A 95 -25.01 16.45 -20.95
C PRO A 95 -24.75 14.94 -20.95
N GLU A 96 -25.52 14.19 -21.75
CA GLU A 96 -25.37 12.75 -21.91
C GLU A 96 -24.02 12.43 -22.54
N ASN A 97 -23.64 13.15 -23.60
CA ASN A 97 -22.35 12.97 -24.26
C ASN A 97 -21.17 13.48 -23.42
N PHE A 98 -21.31 14.60 -22.70
CA PHE A 98 -20.24 15.11 -21.83
C PHE A 98 -19.96 14.21 -20.64
N ARG A 99 -21.01 13.65 -20.02
CA ARG A 99 -20.83 12.59 -19.02
C ARG A 99 -20.18 11.37 -19.65
N LYS A 100 -20.62 10.92 -20.84
CA LYS A 100 -19.98 9.82 -21.57
C LYS A 100 -18.51 10.08 -21.93
N SER A 101 -18.08 11.33 -22.11
CA SER A 101 -16.68 11.67 -22.37
C SER A 101 -15.76 11.58 -21.14
N PHE A 102 -16.31 11.62 -19.92
CA PHE A 102 -15.60 11.35 -18.67
C PHE A 102 -15.86 9.93 -18.15
N VAL A 103 -16.87 9.25 -18.69
CA VAL A 103 -17.10 7.82 -18.52
C VAL A 103 -15.99 7.14 -19.29
N PHE A 104 -15.03 6.64 -18.52
CA PHE A 104 -14.30 5.42 -18.77
C PHE A 104 -14.04 5.11 -20.26
N SER A 105 -12.77 5.14 -20.70
CA SER A 105 -12.36 4.62 -22.02
C SER A 105 -12.56 3.10 -22.19
N LEU A 106 -13.58 2.54 -21.52
CA LEU A 106 -14.09 1.20 -21.70
C LEU A 106 -14.89 1.13 -23.00
N PRO A 107 -14.80 0.02 -23.74
CA PRO A 107 -15.63 -0.21 -24.91
C PRO A 107 -17.12 -0.16 -24.57
N ASN A 108 -17.95 0.25 -25.53
CA ASN A 108 -19.40 0.29 -25.36
C ASN A 108 -19.99 -1.09 -25.08
N GLU A 109 -19.37 -2.14 -25.64
CA GLU A 109 -19.72 -3.53 -25.44
C GLU A 109 -19.58 -3.93 -23.97
N PHE A 110 -18.50 -3.49 -23.32
CA PHE A 110 -18.33 -3.66 -21.88
C PHE A 110 -19.45 -2.97 -21.11
N LEU A 111 -19.72 -1.69 -21.42
CA LEU A 111 -20.71 -0.89 -20.69
C LEU A 111 -22.11 -1.50 -20.81
N GLN A 112 -22.50 -1.95 -22.00
CA GLN A 112 -23.77 -2.64 -22.24
C GLN A 112 -23.85 -3.97 -21.47
N ALA A 113 -22.77 -4.76 -21.48
CA ALA A 113 -22.72 -5.99 -20.71
C ALA A 113 -22.84 -5.75 -19.21
N PHE A 114 -22.17 -4.71 -18.71
CA PHE A 114 -22.12 -4.39 -17.28
C PHE A 114 -23.49 -4.04 -16.71
N GLU A 115 -24.45 -3.61 -17.53
CA GLU A 115 -25.83 -3.40 -17.09
C GLU A 115 -26.46 -4.66 -16.46
N SER A 116 -26.04 -5.86 -16.88
CA SER A 116 -26.52 -7.11 -16.29
C SER A 116 -26.14 -7.29 -14.80
N VAL A 117 -25.10 -6.59 -14.35
CA VAL A 117 -24.58 -6.66 -12.97
C VAL A 117 -24.64 -5.31 -12.25
N SER A 118 -25.17 -4.27 -12.91
CA SER A 118 -25.15 -2.89 -12.42
C SER A 118 -26.04 -2.68 -11.19
N ASP A 119 -27.05 -3.51 -10.96
CA ASP A 119 -27.88 -3.43 -9.74
C ASP A 119 -27.08 -3.73 -8.46
N LYS A 120 -26.09 -4.63 -8.55
CA LYS A 120 -25.28 -5.06 -7.40
C LYS A 120 -23.95 -4.31 -7.31
N TYR A 121 -23.35 -3.96 -8.44
CA TYR A 121 -22.02 -3.37 -8.50
C TYR A 121 -22.01 -2.02 -9.21
N LYS A 122 -21.07 -1.16 -8.84
CA LYS A 122 -20.74 0.06 -9.58
C LYS A 122 -19.28 -0.01 -10.04
N ILE A 123 -18.99 0.52 -11.22
CA ILE A 123 -17.61 0.79 -11.64
C ILE A 123 -17.05 1.87 -10.71
N SER A 124 -15.92 1.58 -10.10
CA SER A 124 -15.27 2.49 -9.16
C SER A 124 -14.17 3.27 -9.87
N SER A 125 -14.35 4.59 -9.96
CA SER A 125 -13.33 5.51 -10.48
C SER A 125 -12.32 5.94 -9.40
N ALA A 126 -12.26 5.23 -8.27
CA ALA A 126 -11.39 5.61 -7.15
C ALA A 126 -9.90 5.40 -7.45
N MET A 127 -9.56 4.60 -8.48
CA MET A 127 -8.20 4.44 -8.99
C MET A 127 -8.13 4.89 -10.47
N ASN A 128 -6.94 5.28 -10.94
CA ASN A 128 -6.70 5.59 -12.35
C ASN A 128 -5.36 4.98 -12.81
N PRO A 129 -5.35 4.09 -13.83
CA PRO A 129 -6.52 3.57 -14.54
C PRO A 129 -7.36 2.65 -13.65
N PHE A 130 -8.69 2.77 -13.73
CA PHE A 130 -9.67 1.89 -13.05
C PHE A 130 -9.94 0.60 -13.83
N TYR A 131 -9.23 0.37 -14.94
CA TYR A 131 -9.29 -0.87 -15.68
C TYR A 131 -7.94 -1.19 -16.33
N THR A 132 -7.75 -2.46 -16.67
CA THR A 132 -6.63 -2.93 -17.49
C THR A 132 -7.14 -3.93 -18.51
N THR A 133 -6.33 -4.20 -19.52
CA THR A 133 -6.66 -5.10 -20.63
C THR A 133 -5.51 -6.03 -20.90
N GLY A 134 -5.81 -7.28 -21.20
CA GLY A 134 -4.81 -8.30 -21.51
C GLY A 134 -5.46 -9.57 -22.03
N TYR A 135 -4.65 -10.57 -22.32
CA TYR A 135 -5.12 -11.91 -22.68
C TYR A 135 -5.13 -12.76 -21.40
N PHE A 136 -6.25 -12.71 -20.66
CA PHE A 136 -6.38 -13.33 -19.34
C PHE A 136 -6.91 -14.76 -19.40
N ASP A 137 -7.28 -15.23 -20.58
CA ASP A 137 -7.52 -16.63 -20.86
C ASP A 137 -6.64 -17.14 -22.03
N THR A 138 -7.07 -18.24 -22.65
CA THR A 138 -6.32 -18.89 -23.74
C THR A 138 -6.90 -18.55 -25.12
N ASP A 139 -7.85 -17.62 -25.19
CA ASP A 139 -8.32 -17.10 -26.46
C ASP A 139 -7.43 -15.96 -26.97
N ASP A 140 -7.54 -15.64 -28.26
CA ASP A 140 -6.78 -14.56 -28.88
C ASP A 140 -7.56 -13.23 -28.88
N LYS A 141 -8.47 -13.04 -27.91
CA LYS A 141 -9.28 -11.83 -27.73
C LYS A 141 -8.81 -11.05 -26.52
N LEU A 142 -8.98 -9.74 -26.61
CA LEU A 142 -8.59 -8.84 -25.54
C LEU A 142 -9.66 -8.81 -24.45
N ASP A 143 -9.27 -9.16 -23.24
CA ASP A 143 -10.13 -9.16 -22.05
C ASP A 143 -10.02 -7.84 -21.28
N TYR A 144 -10.99 -7.60 -20.40
CA TYR A 144 -11.06 -6.40 -19.58
C TYR A 144 -11.20 -6.77 -18.11
N ALA A 145 -10.35 -6.17 -17.27
CA ALA A 145 -10.47 -6.23 -15.83
C ALA A 145 -10.76 -4.81 -15.32
N VAL A 146 -11.85 -4.62 -14.58
CA VAL A 146 -12.36 -3.32 -14.17
C VAL A 146 -12.57 -3.29 -12.67
N PHE A 147 -12.12 -2.22 -12.04
CA PHE A 147 -12.32 -2.00 -10.62
C PHE A 147 -13.78 -1.68 -10.30
N ILE A 148 -14.36 -2.42 -9.35
CA ILE A 148 -15.76 -2.32 -8.98
C ILE A 148 -15.93 -2.26 -7.46
N GLU A 149 -17.09 -1.79 -7.03
CA GLU A 149 -17.50 -1.80 -5.64
C GLU A 149 -18.93 -2.35 -5.54
N ASN A 150 -19.18 -3.18 -4.54
CA ASN A 150 -20.52 -3.67 -4.24
C ASN A 150 -21.34 -2.56 -3.56
N LYS A 151 -22.50 -2.24 -4.13
CA LYS A 151 -23.35 -1.12 -3.69
C LYS A 151 -23.95 -1.32 -2.29
N GLN A 152 -24.09 -2.55 -1.81
CA GLN A 152 -24.75 -2.85 -0.53
C GLN A 152 -23.79 -2.80 0.66
N ASN A 153 -22.58 -3.31 0.50
CA ASN A 153 -21.61 -3.46 1.60
C ASN A 153 -20.31 -2.68 1.38
N ASN A 154 -20.19 -1.94 0.26
CA ASN A 154 -19.02 -1.14 -0.13
C ASN A 154 -17.71 -1.95 -0.26
N LYS A 155 -17.78 -3.27 -0.35
CA LYS A 155 -16.60 -4.13 -0.56
C LYS A 155 -16.04 -3.91 -1.97
N GLN A 156 -14.72 -3.89 -2.06
CA GLN A 156 -13.96 -3.63 -3.27
C GLN A 156 -13.66 -4.93 -4.01
N GLY A 157 -13.61 -4.86 -5.33
CA GLY A 157 -13.34 -6.03 -6.17
C GLY A 157 -12.94 -5.67 -7.59
N VAL A 158 -12.72 -6.70 -8.39
CA VAL A 158 -12.43 -6.59 -9.83
C VAL A 158 -13.44 -7.43 -10.59
N ALA A 159 -14.10 -6.82 -11.58
CA ALA A 159 -14.91 -7.51 -12.57
C ALA A 159 -14.04 -7.81 -13.79
N VAL A 160 -13.95 -9.08 -14.18
CA VAL A 160 -13.30 -9.50 -15.41
C VAL A 160 -14.35 -9.97 -16.41
N ILE A 161 -14.24 -9.48 -17.64
CA ILE A 161 -15.07 -9.91 -18.77
C ILE A 161 -14.16 -10.33 -19.91
N LYS A 162 -14.55 -11.40 -20.58
CA LYS A 162 -13.77 -11.94 -21.69
C LYS A 162 -14.11 -11.23 -22.98
N GLY A 163 -13.12 -10.98 -23.83
CA GLY A 163 -13.34 -10.41 -25.15
C GLY A 163 -14.17 -11.32 -26.06
N SER A 164 -14.19 -12.64 -25.82
CA SER A 164 -15.00 -13.63 -26.53
C SER A 164 -16.43 -13.76 -26.03
N ASP A 165 -16.71 -13.39 -24.77
CA ASP A 165 -18.01 -13.57 -24.13
C ASP A 165 -18.33 -12.42 -23.17
N TYR A 166 -19.09 -11.46 -23.69
CA TYR A 166 -19.57 -10.33 -22.91
C TYR A 166 -20.78 -10.65 -22.02
N SER A 167 -21.32 -11.88 -22.06
CA SER A 167 -22.48 -12.26 -21.24
C SER A 167 -22.10 -12.69 -19.83
N LYS A 168 -20.81 -12.93 -19.58
CA LYS A 168 -20.31 -13.50 -18.33
C LYS A 168 -19.28 -12.60 -17.67
N PHE A 169 -19.56 -12.24 -16.42
CA PHE A 169 -18.62 -11.55 -15.54
C PHE A 169 -18.04 -12.49 -14.50
N TYR A 170 -16.73 -12.39 -14.31
CA TYR A 170 -16.00 -13.01 -13.22
C TYR A 170 -15.73 -11.94 -12.17
N ILE A 171 -16.32 -12.10 -10.98
CA ILE A 171 -16.18 -11.10 -9.92
C ILE A 171 -15.22 -11.63 -8.85
N LEU A 172 -14.09 -10.95 -8.72
CA LEU A 172 -13.10 -11.17 -7.66
C LEU A 172 -13.34 -10.20 -6.51
N GLY A 173 -13.60 -10.72 -5.31
CA GLY A 173 -13.95 -9.90 -4.15
C GLY A 173 -15.33 -9.25 -4.31
N ALA A 174 -15.47 -8.00 -3.84
CA ALA A 174 -16.75 -7.27 -3.79
C ALA A 174 -17.89 -8.07 -3.12
N GLY A 175 -17.55 -8.83 -2.07
CA GLY A 175 -18.44 -9.71 -1.34
C GLY A 175 -18.60 -11.12 -1.93
N ASN A 176 -17.81 -11.50 -2.94
CA ASN A 176 -17.67 -12.89 -3.38
C ASN A 176 -16.39 -13.47 -2.79
N THR A 177 -16.49 -14.69 -2.25
CA THR A 177 -15.37 -15.38 -1.62
C THR A 177 -14.28 -15.73 -2.64
N LEU A 178 -13.04 -15.41 -2.28
CA LEU A 178 -11.81 -15.69 -3.00
C LEU A 178 -11.20 -17.01 -2.50
N ASN A 179 -10.20 -17.52 -3.22
CA ASN A 179 -9.56 -18.79 -2.89
C ASN A 179 -8.74 -18.76 -1.58
N ASP A 180 -8.41 -17.58 -1.05
CA ASP A 180 -7.81 -17.41 0.27
C ASP A 180 -8.84 -17.24 1.41
N GLY A 181 -10.14 -17.29 1.08
CA GLY A 181 -11.25 -17.11 2.01
C GLY A 181 -11.66 -15.66 2.25
N SER A 182 -10.91 -14.68 1.74
CA SER A 182 -11.31 -13.27 1.78
C SER A 182 -12.45 -13.00 0.80
N ASP A 183 -13.12 -11.85 0.91
CA ASP A 183 -14.17 -11.45 -0.04
C ASP A 183 -14.13 -9.95 -0.38
N ASP A 184 -13.05 -9.27 0.01
CA ASP A 184 -12.87 -7.83 -0.12
C ASP A 184 -11.43 -7.52 -0.52
N LEU A 185 -11.26 -6.84 -1.66
CA LEU A 185 -9.96 -6.37 -2.12
C LEU A 185 -9.64 -4.97 -1.56
N ASN A 186 -9.99 -4.75 -0.29
CA ASN A 186 -9.82 -3.45 0.34
C ASN A 186 -8.37 -2.99 0.31
N GLY A 187 -8.15 -1.73 -0.06
CA GLY A 187 -6.82 -1.15 -0.20
C GLY A 187 -6.15 -1.45 -1.53
N LEU A 188 -6.88 -1.97 -2.53
CA LEU A 188 -6.37 -2.09 -3.90
C LEU A 188 -6.04 -0.68 -4.44
N LEU A 189 -4.78 -0.49 -4.83
CA LEU A 189 -4.22 0.78 -5.27
C LEU A 189 -4.08 0.84 -6.80
N ALA A 190 -3.66 -0.26 -7.41
CA ALA A 190 -3.42 -0.32 -8.85
C ALA A 190 -3.83 -1.67 -9.44
N LEU A 191 -4.32 -1.58 -10.69
CA LEU A 191 -4.65 -2.72 -11.53
C LEU A 191 -3.80 -2.64 -12.80
N THR A 192 -2.93 -3.63 -13.02
CA THR A 192 -2.03 -3.66 -14.18
C THR A 192 -2.06 -5.04 -14.85
N THR A 193 -1.53 -5.11 -16.06
CA THR A 193 -1.37 -6.36 -16.80
C THR A 193 0.08 -6.81 -16.70
N LEU A 194 0.29 -8.08 -16.35
CA LEU A 194 1.61 -8.70 -16.23
C LEU A 194 1.72 -9.89 -17.17
N ASN A 195 2.87 -10.07 -17.82
CA ASN A 195 3.14 -11.29 -18.59
C ASN A 195 3.31 -12.48 -17.63
N THR A 196 2.72 -13.61 -17.99
CA THR A 196 2.75 -14.82 -17.15
C THR A 196 4.17 -15.28 -16.78
N ASN A 197 5.15 -15.07 -17.66
CA ASN A 197 6.55 -15.43 -17.40
C ASN A 197 7.24 -14.56 -16.33
N LEU A 198 6.61 -13.47 -15.88
CA LEU A 198 7.10 -12.60 -14.81
C LEU A 198 6.44 -12.91 -13.46
N VAL A 199 5.54 -13.91 -13.38
CA VAL A 199 4.94 -14.35 -12.12
C VAL A 199 5.99 -15.11 -11.32
N GLU A 200 6.35 -14.58 -10.16
CA GLU A 200 7.41 -15.13 -9.31
C GLU A 200 6.87 -16.24 -8.40
N SER A 201 7.73 -17.18 -8.01
CA SER A 201 7.41 -18.18 -6.98
C SER A 201 7.67 -17.60 -5.59
N ARG A 202 6.79 -17.88 -4.63
CA ARG A 202 6.90 -17.37 -3.26
C ARG A 202 7.49 -18.41 -2.31
N GLY A 203 8.81 -18.36 -2.09
CA GLY A 203 9.49 -19.26 -1.15
C GLY A 203 9.27 -20.72 -1.51
N GLU A 204 8.58 -21.47 -0.64
CA GLU A 204 8.22 -22.88 -0.87
C GLU A 204 6.95 -23.06 -1.71
N ASN A 205 6.16 -22.00 -1.94
CA ASN A 205 4.99 -22.07 -2.81
C ASN A 205 5.39 -21.83 -4.28
N PRO A 206 5.32 -22.86 -5.14
CA PRO A 206 5.65 -22.68 -6.55
C PRO A 206 4.67 -21.72 -7.22
N ALA A 207 5.13 -21.03 -8.27
CA ALA A 207 4.26 -20.26 -9.12
C ALA A 207 3.18 -21.19 -9.74
N PRO A 208 1.93 -20.70 -9.88
CA PRO A 208 0.85 -21.49 -10.48
C PRO A 208 1.12 -21.77 -11.95
N GLN A 209 0.58 -22.88 -12.46
CA GLN A 209 0.62 -23.18 -13.90
C GLN A 209 -0.44 -22.35 -14.63
N ILE A 210 -0.03 -21.16 -15.07
CA ILE A 210 -0.89 -20.23 -15.79
C ILE A 210 -0.81 -20.51 -17.29
N LYS A 211 -1.97 -20.70 -17.92
CA LYS A 211 -2.07 -20.99 -19.37
C LYS A 211 -2.22 -19.74 -20.22
N SER A 212 -2.76 -18.66 -19.65
CA SER A 212 -2.97 -17.39 -20.35
C SER A 212 -1.64 -16.67 -20.59
N LEU A 213 -1.60 -15.80 -21.61
CA LEU A 213 -0.42 -14.99 -21.90
C LEU A 213 -0.19 -13.91 -20.83
N ASN A 214 -1.29 -13.39 -20.28
CA ASN A 214 -1.26 -12.36 -19.25
C ASN A 214 -2.04 -12.77 -17.99
N VAL A 215 -1.69 -12.10 -16.89
CA VAL A 215 -2.43 -12.10 -15.63
C VAL A 215 -2.73 -10.67 -15.19
N ILE A 216 -3.70 -10.54 -14.30
CA ILE A 216 -4.08 -9.27 -13.70
C ILE A 216 -3.23 -9.07 -12.45
N SER A 217 -2.35 -8.07 -12.45
CA SER A 217 -1.54 -7.70 -11.29
C SER A 217 -2.28 -6.68 -10.42
N LEU A 218 -2.32 -6.97 -9.11
CA LEU A 218 -3.02 -6.23 -8.07
C LEU A 218 -1.98 -5.71 -7.08
N SER A 219 -1.91 -4.39 -6.90
CA SER A 219 -1.02 -3.78 -5.91
C SER A 219 -1.83 -3.08 -4.83
N PHE A 220 -1.47 -3.28 -3.56
CA PHE A 220 -2.24 -2.80 -2.42
C PHE A 220 -1.50 -1.69 -1.66
N THR A 221 -2.25 -0.88 -0.90
CA THR A 221 -1.69 0.25 -0.12
C THR A 221 -0.75 -0.17 1.00
N ASN A 222 -0.79 -1.43 1.42
CA ASN A 222 0.14 -2.01 2.40
C ASN A 222 1.43 -2.54 1.77
N PHE A 223 1.71 -2.21 0.50
CA PHE A 223 2.84 -2.67 -0.30
C PHE A 223 2.84 -4.15 -0.69
N SER A 224 1.79 -4.90 -0.31
CA SER A 224 1.59 -6.25 -0.82
C SER A 224 1.11 -6.24 -2.27
N SER A 225 1.29 -7.38 -2.94
CA SER A 225 0.80 -7.59 -4.30
C SER A 225 0.31 -9.02 -4.53
N ALA A 226 -0.61 -9.17 -5.48
CA ALA A 226 -1.11 -10.46 -5.92
C ALA A 226 -1.33 -10.46 -7.43
N VAL A 227 -1.44 -11.64 -8.02
CA VAL A 227 -1.90 -11.82 -9.40
C VAL A 227 -3.20 -12.60 -9.42
N ALA A 228 -4.15 -12.16 -10.24
CA ALA A 228 -5.34 -12.90 -10.59
C ALA A 228 -5.14 -13.59 -11.95
N TYR A 229 -5.41 -14.89 -12.01
CA TYR A 229 -5.25 -15.73 -13.20
C TYR A 229 -6.44 -16.67 -13.36
N LEU A 230 -6.78 -17.03 -14.60
CA LEU A 230 -7.84 -17.98 -14.88
C LEU A 230 -7.32 -19.43 -14.77
N ASP A 231 -7.99 -20.23 -13.95
CA ASP A 231 -7.71 -21.66 -13.79
C ASP A 231 -9.02 -22.45 -13.72
N GLU A 232 -9.14 -23.50 -14.52
CA GLU A 232 -10.34 -24.35 -14.64
C GLU A 232 -11.66 -23.58 -14.82
N GLY A 233 -11.60 -22.38 -15.43
CA GLY A 233 -12.76 -21.55 -15.68
C GLY A 233 -13.15 -20.61 -14.54
N GLU A 234 -12.34 -20.51 -13.49
CA GLU A 234 -12.49 -19.55 -12.39
C GLU A 234 -11.23 -18.70 -12.22
N PHE A 235 -11.38 -17.44 -11.84
CA PHE A 235 -10.22 -16.60 -11.51
C PHE A 235 -9.77 -16.87 -10.07
N LYS A 236 -8.48 -17.13 -9.89
CA LYS A 236 -7.84 -17.36 -8.59
C LYS A 236 -6.80 -16.28 -8.31
N LEU A 237 -6.56 -15.98 -7.04
CA LEU A 237 -5.49 -15.10 -6.57
C LEU A 237 -4.26 -15.88 -6.13
N TYR A 238 -3.10 -15.35 -6.46
CA TYR A 238 -1.81 -15.82 -6.00
C TYR A 238 -0.98 -14.64 -5.51
N ALA A 239 -0.58 -14.65 -4.23
CA ALA A 239 0.23 -13.58 -3.65
C ALA A 239 1.64 -13.54 -4.27
N GLN A 240 2.15 -12.35 -4.57
CA GLN A 240 3.47 -12.11 -5.16
C GLN A 240 4.45 -11.52 -4.14
N ALA A 241 4.07 -10.46 -3.44
CA ALA A 241 4.92 -9.79 -2.45
C ALA A 241 4.10 -9.37 -1.21
N ASP A 242 4.77 -9.34 -0.05
CA ASP A 242 4.27 -8.79 1.21
C ASP A 242 5.15 -7.61 1.65
#